data_AF-A0A1I7US00-F1
#
_entry.id   AF-A0A1I7US00-F1
#
_cell.length_a   1.000
_cell.length_b   1.000
_cell.length_c   1.000
_cell.angle_alpha   90.00
_cell.angle_beta   90.00
_cell.angle_gamma   90.00
#
_symmetry.space_group_name_H-M   'P 1'
#
loop_
_entity.id
_entity.type
_entity.pdbx_description
1 polymer ?
#
loop_
_entity_poly.entity_id
_entity_poly.type
_entity_poly.pdbx_seq_one_letter_code
_entity_poly.pdbx_strand_id
1 'polypeptide(L)'
;MDFTGVTTNLPTEILNHNRLEIQRLTLLRNAMHQQGADPAHLQLYDVLIYLNSTMITLGEEPLSHAGLVAMLETSFSIRTTWAALNVHYD
;
A
#
# COMPACT_ATOMS: atom_id res chain seq x y z
N MET A 1 23.17 -7.58 -25.52
CA MET A 1 21.93 -7.04 -24.94
C MET A 1 21.38 -8.12 -24.05
N ASP A 2 21.31 -7.88 -22.76
CA ASP A 2 20.85 -8.83 -21.76
C ASP A 2 19.30 -8.86 -21.81
N PHE A 3 18.73 -9.96 -22.28
CA PHE A 3 17.28 -10.16 -22.46
C PHE A 3 16.62 -10.79 -21.22
N THR A 4 17.07 -10.43 -20.01
CA THR A 4 16.58 -11.03 -18.76
C THR A 4 15.64 -10.13 -17.96
N GLY A 5 15.33 -8.93 -18.46
CA GLY A 5 14.41 -8.00 -17.79
C GLY A 5 12.96 -8.48 -17.87
N VAL A 6 12.52 -9.28 -16.88
CA VAL A 6 11.09 -9.51 -16.66
C VAL A 6 10.45 -8.14 -16.43
N THR A 7 9.63 -7.69 -17.38
CA THR A 7 8.82 -6.48 -17.20
C THR A 7 7.80 -6.78 -16.11
N THR A 8 7.98 -6.17 -14.95
CA THR A 8 7.03 -6.23 -13.82
C THR A 8 5.92 -5.19 -14.00
N ASN A 9 4.83 -5.29 -13.23
CA ASN A 9 3.74 -4.31 -13.30
C ASN A 9 4.18 -2.90 -12.85
N LEU A 10 5.17 -2.77 -11.94
CA LEU A 10 5.73 -1.49 -11.54
C LEU A 10 7.27 -1.46 -11.48
N PRO A 11 7.88 -0.28 -11.72
CA PRO A 11 9.27 -0.02 -11.39
C PRO A 11 9.56 -0.12 -9.88
N THR A 12 10.78 -0.52 -9.53
CA THR A 12 11.23 -0.70 -8.14
C THR A 12 11.13 0.59 -7.30
N GLU A 13 11.31 1.75 -7.91
CA GLU A 13 11.18 3.05 -7.24
C GLU A 13 9.77 3.27 -6.67
N ILE A 14 8.73 2.86 -7.41
CA ILE A 14 7.34 2.97 -6.96
C ILE A 14 7.05 1.95 -5.86
N LEU A 15 7.62 0.74 -5.95
CA LEU A 15 7.53 -0.27 -4.89
C LEU A 15 8.18 0.23 -3.59
N ASN A 16 9.30 0.95 -3.68
CA ASN A 16 9.97 1.52 -2.53
C ASN A 16 9.11 2.58 -1.80
N HIS A 17 8.28 3.35 -2.51
CA HIS A 17 7.33 4.24 -1.85
C HIS A 17 6.32 3.48 -0.99
N ASN A 18 5.76 2.37 -1.50
CA ASN A 18 4.84 1.53 -0.71
C ASN A 18 5.54 0.93 0.51
N ARG A 19 6.81 0.50 0.39
CA ARG A 19 7.61 -0.01 1.52
C ARG A 19 7.84 1.05 2.60
N LEU A 20 8.17 2.28 2.19
CA LEU A 20 8.32 3.41 3.12
C LEU A 20 7.00 3.76 3.79
N GLU A 21 5.89 3.73 3.06
CA GLU A 21 4.57 4.01 3.63
C GLU A 21 4.16 2.95 4.65
N ILE A 22 4.44 1.67 4.41
CA ILE A 22 4.24 0.60 5.42
C ILE A 22 5.01 0.91 6.71
N GLN A 23 6.27 1.33 6.62
CA GLN A 23 7.07 1.69 7.79
C GLN A 23 6.45 2.88 8.53
N ARG A 24 6.04 3.92 7.80
CA ARG A 24 5.37 5.11 8.35
C ARG A 24 4.08 4.75 9.07
N LEU A 25 3.21 3.96 8.43
CA LEU A 25 1.94 3.50 8.98
C LEU A 25 2.14 2.65 10.23
N THR A 26 3.13 1.76 10.22
CA THR A 26 3.45 0.90 11.37
C THR A 26 3.86 1.74 12.58
N LEU A 27 4.68 2.77 12.37
CA LEU A 27 5.08 3.70 13.44
C LEU A 27 3.89 4.48 13.99
N LEU A 28 3.02 5.03 13.12
CA LEU A 28 1.82 5.75 13.53
C LEU A 28 0.87 4.86 14.32
N ARG A 29 0.58 3.66 13.81
CA ARG A 29 -0.27 2.66 14.47
C ARG A 29 0.24 2.33 15.87
N ASN A 30 1.54 2.08 16.02
CA ASN A 30 2.14 1.76 17.32
C ASN A 30 2.06 2.94 18.30
N ALA A 31 2.34 4.17 17.83
CA ALA A 31 2.22 5.36 18.65
C ALA A 31 0.78 5.61 19.12
N MET A 32 -0.20 5.45 18.22
CA MET A 32 -1.62 5.58 18.56
C MET A 32 -2.08 4.49 19.55
N HIS A 33 -1.61 3.25 19.36
CA HIS A 33 -1.91 2.16 20.29
C HIS A 33 -1.38 2.45 21.70
N GLN A 34 -0.16 2.99 21.82
CA GLN A 34 0.42 3.39 23.11
C GLN A 34 -0.35 4.52 23.80
N GLN A 35 -1.02 5.37 23.02
CA GLN A 35 -1.88 6.45 23.55
C GLN A 35 -3.30 5.99 23.88
N GLY A 36 -3.63 4.71 23.69
CA GLY A 36 -4.96 4.17 23.95
C GLY A 36 -6.00 4.56 22.88
N ALA A 37 -5.57 4.75 21.63
CA ALA A 37 -6.50 4.99 20.53
C ALA A 37 -7.50 3.85 20.35
N ASP A 38 -8.69 4.21 19.85
CA ASP A 38 -9.77 3.27 19.57
C ASP A 38 -9.31 2.16 18.60
N PRO A 39 -9.53 0.88 18.93
CA PRO A 39 -9.24 -0.25 18.06
C PRO A 39 -9.74 -0.10 16.62
N ALA A 40 -10.90 0.55 16.40
CA ALA A 40 -11.43 0.78 15.06
C ALA A 40 -10.49 1.66 14.21
N HIS A 41 -9.84 2.65 14.81
CA HIS A 41 -8.85 3.47 14.11
C HIS A 41 -7.58 2.69 13.82
N LEU A 42 -7.09 1.87 14.77
CA LEU A 42 -5.92 1.02 14.57
C LEU A 42 -6.14 0.01 13.44
N GLN A 43 -7.36 -0.53 13.31
CA GLN A 43 -7.72 -1.44 12.24
C GLN A 43 -7.60 -0.78 10.85
N LEU A 44 -7.93 0.50 10.71
CA LEU A 44 -7.76 1.22 9.43
C LEU A 44 -6.29 1.33 9.03
N TYR A 45 -5.37 1.52 9.99
CA TYR A 45 -3.93 1.47 9.71
C TYR A 45 -3.48 0.07 9.30
N ASP A 46 -3.99 -0.98 9.94
CA ASP A 46 -3.69 -2.37 9.56
C ASP A 46 -4.17 -2.68 8.13
N VAL A 47 -5.34 -2.17 7.73
CA VAL A 47 -5.84 -2.25 6.36
C VAL A 47 -4.93 -1.50 5.38
N LEU A 48 -4.48 -0.28 5.71
CA LEU A 48 -3.56 0.47 4.85
C LEU A 48 -2.21 -0.27 4.68
N ILE A 49 -1.66 -0.86 5.74
CA ILE A 49 -0.44 -1.66 5.67
C ILE A 49 -0.63 -2.88 4.76
N TYR A 50 -1.77 -3.57 4.90
CA TYR A 50 -2.12 -4.70 4.05
C TYR A 50 -2.21 -4.29 2.57
N LEU A 51 -2.93 -3.21 2.26
CA LEU A 51 -3.11 -2.75 0.88
C LEU A 51 -1.79 -2.29 0.23
N ASN A 52 -0.91 -1.60 0.97
CA ASN A 52 0.42 -1.24 0.47
C ASN A 52 1.28 -2.49 0.23
N SER A 53 1.13 -3.52 1.07
CA SER A 53 1.81 -4.81 0.86
C SER A 53 1.30 -5.52 -0.39
N THR A 54 -0.02 -5.50 -0.62
CA THR A 54 -0.65 -6.02 -1.85
C THR A 54 -0.16 -5.28 -3.10
N MET A 55 -0.01 -3.95 -3.05
CA MET A 55 0.58 -3.18 -4.16
C MET A 55 2.01 -3.61 -4.49
N ILE A 56 2.80 -3.97 -3.47
CA ILE A 56 4.16 -4.48 -3.68
C ILE A 56 4.10 -5.84 -4.38
N THR A 57 3.32 -6.78 -3.87
CA THR A 57 3.18 -8.12 -4.46
C THR A 57 2.73 -8.04 -5.91
N LEU A 58 1.64 -7.32 -6.20
CA LEU A 58 1.12 -7.14 -7.55
C LEU A 58 2.13 -6.41 -8.45
N GLY A 59 2.85 -5.44 -7.89
CA GLY A 59 3.85 -4.66 -8.62
C GLY A 59 5.11 -5.44 -9.00
N GLU A 60 5.48 -6.46 -8.22
CA GLU A 60 6.60 -7.38 -8.48
C GLU A 60 6.24 -8.51 -9.46
N GLU A 61 4.95 -8.80 -9.63
CA GLU A 61 4.49 -9.80 -10.60
C GLU A 61 4.81 -9.38 -12.05
N PRO A 62 4.96 -10.36 -12.96
CA PRO A 62 5.09 -10.09 -14.39
C PRO A 62 3.92 -9.24 -14.91
N LEU A 63 4.23 -8.36 -15.87
CA LEU A 63 3.29 -7.44 -16.46
C LEU A 63 2.05 -8.19 -16.98
N SER A 64 0.88 -7.85 -16.44
CA SER A 64 -0.38 -8.46 -16.85
C SER A 64 -1.54 -7.48 -16.71
N HIS A 65 -2.53 -7.59 -17.61
CA HIS A 65 -3.72 -6.75 -17.54
C HIS A 65 -4.49 -6.94 -16.22
N ALA A 66 -4.65 -8.19 -15.77
CA ALA A 66 -5.30 -8.50 -14.51
C ALA A 66 -4.55 -7.90 -13.31
N GLY A 67 -3.21 -7.96 -13.31
CA GLY A 67 -2.38 -7.32 -12.29
C GLY A 67 -2.60 -5.82 -12.24
N LEU A 68 -2.55 -5.13 -13.39
CA LEU A 68 -2.78 -3.68 -13.45
C LEU A 68 -4.19 -3.28 -12.97
N VAL A 69 -5.23 -4.05 -13.30
CA VAL A 69 -6.59 -3.81 -12.80
C VAL A 69 -6.66 -3.98 -11.29
N ALA A 70 -6.11 -5.08 -10.74
CA ALA A 70 -6.08 -5.31 -9.30
C ALA A 70 -5.30 -4.21 -8.55
N MET A 71 -4.24 -3.67 -9.14
CA MET A 71 -3.49 -2.55 -8.59
C MET A 71 -4.30 -1.26 -8.59
N LEU A 72 -5.07 -0.99 -9.65
CA LEU A 72 -5.97 0.16 -9.68
C LEU A 72 -7.04 0.05 -8.58
N GLU A 73 -7.68 -1.11 -8.42
CA GLU A 73 -8.64 -1.37 -7.35
C GLU A 73 -8.01 -1.22 -5.95
N THR A 74 -6.78 -1.72 -5.79
CA THR A 74 -6.01 -1.56 -4.55
C THR A 74 -5.73 -0.09 -4.26
N SER A 75 -5.36 0.71 -5.28
CA SER A 75 -5.12 2.14 -5.13
C SER A 75 -6.38 2.92 -4.71
N PHE A 76 -7.55 2.56 -5.27
CA PHE A 76 -8.83 3.12 -4.85
C PHE A 76 -9.12 2.77 -3.39
N SER A 77 -8.86 1.53 -2.99
CA SER A 77 -9.08 1.05 -1.62
C SER A 77 -8.16 1.75 -0.61
N ILE A 78 -6.92 2.05 -1.00
CA ILE A 78 -6.01 2.87 -0.19
C ILE A 78 -6.60 4.26 0.01
N ARG A 79 -7.07 4.91 -1.07
CA ARG A 79 -7.66 6.25 -1.00
C ARG A 79 -8.92 6.31 -0.13
N THR A 80 -9.81 5.33 -0.25
CA THR A 80 -11.04 5.27 0.57
C THR A 80 -10.72 5.01 2.04
N THR A 81 -9.72 4.18 2.34
CA THR A 81 -9.29 3.92 3.72
C THR A 81 -8.67 5.17 4.36
N TRP A 82 -7.88 5.93 3.59
CA TRP A 82 -7.38 7.23 4.06
C TRP A 82 -8.51 8.24 4.32
N ALA A 83 -9.51 8.30 3.43
CA ALA A 83 -10.67 9.14 3.66
C ALA A 83 -11.45 8.75 4.93
N ALA A 84 -11.52 7.45 5.25
CA ALA A 84 -12.13 6.98 6.50
C ALA A 84 -11.34 7.40 7.75
N LEU A 85 -10.03 7.65 7.63
CA LEU A 85 -9.19 8.26 8.66
C LEU A 85 -9.27 9.81 8.66
N ASN A 86 -10.20 10.41 7.92
CA ASN A 86 -10.29 11.86 7.67
C ASN A 86 -9.01 12.47 7.06
N VAL A 87 -8.25 11.67 6.32
CA VAL A 87 -7.10 12.13 5.54
C VAL A 87 -7.52 12.19 4.07
N HIS A 88 -7.63 13.40 3.54
CA HIS A 88 -7.91 13.61 2.12
C HIS A 88 -6.58 13.75 1.37
N TYR A 89 -6.33 12.84 0.42
CA TYR A 89 -5.28 12.99 -0.57
C TYR A 89 -5.84 13.84 -1.72
N ASP A 90 -5.26 15.03 -1.89
CA ASP A 90 -5.47 15.92 -3.05
C ASP A 90 -4.96 15.26 -4.34
#